data_AF-B1Y9I6-F1
#
_entry.id   AF-B1Y9I6-F1
#
_cell.length_a   1.000
_cell.length_b   1.000
_cell.length_c   1.000
_cell.angle_alpha   90.00
_cell.angle_beta   90.00
_cell.angle_gamma   90.00
#
_symmetry.space_group_name_H-M   'P 1'
#
loop_
_entity.id
_entity.type
_entity.pdbx_description
1 polymer ?
#
loop_
_entity_poly.entity_id
_entity_poly.type
_entity_poly.pdbx_seq_one_letter_code
_entity_poly.pdbx_strand_id
1 'polypeptide(L)' 'MKKPPVPLLQGGVRADGRAPDQMREVQISVGVISNADGSAMVPHYAHERL' A
#
# COMPACT_ATOMS: atom_id res chain seq x y z
N MET A 1 27.00 -0.37 -11.07
CA MET A 1 26.27 -1.24 -12.04
C MET A 1 24.78 -0.97 -11.91
N LYS A 2 24.07 -0.60 -12.99
CA LYS A 2 22.60 -0.49 -12.97
C LYS A 2 22.02 -1.91 -12.92
N LYS A 3 21.13 -2.18 -11.96
CA LYS A 3 20.39 -3.46 -11.94
C LYS A 3 19.63 -3.60 -13.26
N PRO A 4 19.55 -4.81 -13.83
CA PRO A 4 18.74 -5.05 -15.02
C PRO A 4 17.28 -4.62 -14.74
N PRO A 5 16.57 -4.08 -15.75
CA PRO A 5 15.21 -3.62 -15.56
C PRO A 5 14.32 -4.80 -15.13
N VAL A 6 13.70 -4.66 -13.96
CA VAL A 6 12.71 -5.62 -13.47
C VAL A 6 11.41 -5.38 -14.25
N PRO A 7 10.76 -6.41 -14.80
CA PRO A 7 9.47 -6.26 -15.46
C PRO A 7 8.46 -5.61 -14.50
N LEU A 8 7.80 -4.52 -14.95
CA LEU A 8 6.75 -3.84 -14.18
C LEU A 8 5.55 -4.76 -13.95
N LEU A 9 5.26 -5.60 -14.95
CA LEU A 9 4.22 -6.62 -14.92
C LEU A 9 4.84 -7.97 -15.25
N GLN A 10 4.42 -9.00 -14.53
CA GLN A 10 4.70 -10.40 -14.85
C GLN A 10 3.36 -11.09 -15.08
N GLY A 11 3.13 -11.61 -16.29
CA GLY A 11 1.84 -12.20 -16.64
C GLY A 11 0.66 -11.21 -16.61
N GLY A 12 0.91 -9.92 -16.83
CA GLY A 12 -0.13 -8.87 -16.82
C GLY A 12 -0.50 -8.33 -15.43
N VAL A 13 0.06 -8.89 -14.36
CA VAL A 13 -0.15 -8.44 -12.98
C VAL A 13 1.12 -7.82 -12.40
N ARG A 14 0.96 -6.94 -11.41
CA ARG A 14 2.04 -6.31 -10.66
C ARG A 14 2.70 -7.30 -9.71
N ALA A 15 3.84 -6.90 -9.12
CA ALA A 15 4.59 -7.70 -8.17
C ALA A 15 3.79 -8.15 -6.91
N ASP A 16 2.70 -7.45 -6.57
CA ASP A 16 1.81 -7.80 -5.46
C ASP A 16 0.48 -8.42 -5.93
N GLY A 17 0.44 -8.94 -7.16
CA GLY A 17 -0.70 -9.68 -7.73
C GLY A 17 -1.86 -8.81 -8.21
N ARG A 18 -1.79 -7.49 -8.01
CA ARG A 18 -2.84 -6.56 -8.43
C ARG A 18 -2.78 -6.25 -9.92
N ALA A 19 -3.94 -5.94 -10.49
CA ALA A 19 -4.01 -5.36 -11.83
C ALA A 19 -3.36 -3.96 -11.87
N PRO A 20 -2.94 -3.47 -13.06
CA PRO A 20 -2.32 -2.15 -13.20
C PRO A 20 -3.20 -0.99 -12.68
N ASP A 21 -4.51 -1.10 -12.86
CA ASP A 21 -5.55 -0.14 -12.50
C ASP A 21 -6.14 -0.37 -11.10
N GLN A 22 -5.81 -1.48 -10.45
CA GLN A 22 -6.33 -1.83 -9.13
C GLN A 22 -5.59 -1.08 -8.02
N MET A 23 -6.34 -0.20 -7.35
CA MET A 23 -5.88 0.47 -6.14
C MET A 23 -5.60 -0.54 -5.02
N ARG A 24 -4.67 -0.20 -4.11
CA ARG A 24 -4.50 -1.01 -2.90
C ARG A 24 -5.74 -0.77 -2.04
N GLU A 25 -6.15 -1.77 -1.27
CA GLU A 25 -7.13 -1.54 -0.20
C GLU A 25 -6.63 -0.39 0.68
N VAL A 26 -7.53 0.44 1.21
CA VAL A 26 -7.20 1.53 2.12
C VAL A 26 -8.16 1.43 3.29
N GLN A 27 -7.63 1.35 4.51
CA GLN A 27 -8.42 1.40 5.72
C GLN A 27 -8.27 2.78 6.36
N ILE A 28 -9.36 3.33 6.89
CA ILE A 28 -9.35 4.64 7.54
C ILE A 28 -10.12 4.52 8.85
N SER A 29 -9.47 4.88 9.95
CA SER A 29 -10.08 4.92 11.28
C SER A 29 -10.04 6.35 11.81
N VAL A 30 -11.18 6.89 12.27
CA VAL A 30 -11.29 8.24 12.83
C VAL A 30 -11.38 8.21 14.35
N GLY A 31 -10.96 9.29 15.02
CA GLY A 31 -11.04 9.42 16.48
C GLY A 31 -10.06 8.52 17.25
N VAL A 32 -8.94 8.16 16.63
CA VAL A 32 -7.96 7.21 17.20
C VAL A 32 -7.24 7.77 18.43
N ILE A 33 -7.03 9.08 18.49
CA ILE A 33 -6.35 9.76 19.60
C ILE A 33 -7.41 10.50 20.43
N SER A 34 -7.54 10.10 21.70
CA SER A 34 -8.62 10.54 22.60
C SER A 34 -8.47 11.97 23.13
N ASN A 35 -7.24 12.49 23.19
CA ASN A 35 -6.94 13.83 23.68
C ASN A 35 -6.80 14.87 22.55
N ALA A 36 -7.04 14.49 21.30
CA ALA A 36 -7.01 15.38 20.15
C ALA A 36 -8.44 15.81 19.77
N ASP A 37 -8.61 17.07 19.37
CA ASP A 37 -9.91 17.59 18.89
C ASP A 37 -10.37 16.87 17.61
N GLY A 38 -9.45 16.31 16.84
CA GLY A 38 -9.72 15.45 15.69
C GLY A 38 -8.50 14.58 15.37
N SER A 39 -8.75 13.31 15.02
CA SER A 39 -7.69 12.37 14.65
C SER A 39 -8.16 11.37 13.61
N ALA A 40 -7.23 10.92 12.76
CA ALA A 40 -7.46 9.83 11.82
C ALA A 40 -6.17 9.01 11.64
N MET A 41 -6.31 7.69 11.60
CA MET A 41 -5.26 6.77 11.19
C MET A 41 -5.54 6.32 9.76
N VAL A 42 -4.58 6.55 8.89
CA VAL A 42 -4.57 6.06 7.51
C VAL A 42 -3.33 5.19 7.36
N PRO A 43 -3.44 3.86 7.49
CA PRO A 43 -2.30 2.97 7.30
C PRO A 43 -1.83 3.05 5.85
N HIS A 44 -0.59 3.48 5.67
CA HIS A 44 0.11 3.36 4.41
C HIS A 44 0.92 2.07 4.44
N TYR A 45 0.46 1.02 3.77
CA TYR A 45 1.06 -0.32 3.76
C TYR A 45 2.58 -0.29 3.52
N ALA A 46 3.37 -0.59 4.55
CA ALA A 46 4.63 -1.30 4.40
C ALA A 46 4.32 -2.79 4.55
N HIS A 47 4.53 -3.55 3.49
CA HIS A 47 4.45 -5.00 3.54
C HIS A 47 5.67 -5.52 4.31
N GLU A 48 5.65 -5.48 5.65
CA GLU A 48 6.60 -6.24 6.44
C GLU A 48 6.14 -7.69 6.51
N ARG A 49 7.08 -8.57 6.16
CA ARG A 49 6.93 -10.01 6.06
C ARG A 49 6.47 -10.59 7.40
N LEU A 50 5.62 -11.62 7.32
CA LEU A 50 5.56 -12.68 8.32
C LEU A 50 6.93 -13.34 8.48
#